data_AF-A0A3N5VXL7-F1
#
_entry.id   AF-A0A3N5VXL7-F1
#
_cell.length_a   1.000
_cell.length_b   1.000
_cell.length_c   1.000
_cell.angle_alpha   90.00
_cell.angle_beta   90.00
_cell.angle_gamma   90.00
#
_symmetry.space_group_name_H-M   'P 1'
#
loop_
_entity.id
_entity.type
_entity.pdbx_description
1 polymer ?
#
loop_
_entity_poly.entity_id
_entity_poly.type
_entity_poly.pdbx_seq_one_letter_code
_entity_poly.pdbx_strand_id
1 'polypeptide(L)'
;MTNLKRSFFGAAVYLALIFVLGQFDYADRPLINFASYFYLAVLIAVPVTLFFPSISRVSVYVPLFVWAGVYIVLLQIINRDYSANVGELPVIVLEFVLLEVGVWFAYQVAMQISHAESIMDALALSAFPNRTRDIDSESQRIKIELTRSRRYNRPLSVVVIQSESKDEQTTREMLKSVQHDLQSRFASARMGQIIDDRIRQTDLALRDHKGRFIILCPETDLSHAALLAQRISQAVKDRTNLRILWGIAAFPEEALTFDDLLAKARERLIHSAPVPNETAVAVKTQQL
;
A
#
# COMPACT_ATOMS: atom_id res chain seq x y z
N MET A 1 15.40 -4.47 -12.73
CA MET A 1 14.92 -3.39 -13.63
C MET A 1 14.91 -3.77 -15.12
N THR A 2 15.82 -4.62 -15.60
CA THR A 2 15.83 -5.11 -17.00
C THR A 2 14.60 -5.91 -17.39
N ASN A 3 14.08 -6.76 -16.50
CA ASN A 3 12.86 -7.54 -16.76
C ASN A 3 11.60 -6.67 -16.79
N LEU A 4 11.46 -5.68 -15.90
CA LEU A 4 10.31 -4.77 -15.91
C LEU A 4 10.28 -3.87 -17.16
N LYS A 5 11.44 -3.33 -17.56
CA LYS A 5 11.55 -2.57 -18.81
C LYS A 5 11.24 -3.45 -20.03
N ARG A 6 11.71 -4.70 -20.05
CA ARG A 6 11.37 -5.68 -21.09
C ARG A 6 9.89 -6.02 -21.11
N SER A 7 9.25 -6.12 -19.94
CA SER A 7 7.83 -6.37 -19.81
C SER A 7 7.00 -5.19 -20.31
N PHE A 8 7.25 -3.96 -19.85
CA PHE A 8 6.56 -2.77 -20.39
C PHE A 8 6.80 -2.57 -21.88
N PHE A 9 8.04 -2.75 -22.34
CA PHE A 9 8.38 -2.70 -23.76
C PHE A 9 7.63 -3.78 -24.55
N GLY A 10 7.55 -5.01 -24.03
CA GLY A 10 6.78 -6.09 -24.65
C GLY A 10 5.29 -5.79 -24.72
N ALA A 11 4.69 -5.16 -23.70
CA ALA A 11 3.28 -4.76 -23.74
C ALA A 11 3.04 -3.65 -24.78
N ALA A 12 3.93 -2.66 -24.83
CA ALA A 12 3.85 -1.58 -25.81
C ALA A 12 4.05 -2.11 -27.25
N VAL A 13 5.03 -2.99 -27.46
CA VAL A 13 5.26 -3.66 -28.74
C VAL A 13 4.08 -4.56 -29.10
N TYR A 14 3.48 -5.26 -28.15
CA TYR A 14 2.30 -6.09 -28.36
C TYR A 14 1.09 -5.26 -28.82
N LEU A 15 0.78 -4.16 -28.14
CA LEU A 15 -0.29 -3.24 -28.55
C LEU A 15 0.00 -2.60 -29.90
N ALA A 16 1.25 -2.20 -30.15
CA ALA A 16 1.68 -1.67 -31.45
C ALA A 16 1.54 -2.72 -32.57
N LEU A 17 1.87 -3.98 -32.28
CA LEU A 17 1.76 -5.08 -33.24
C LEU A 17 0.29 -5.37 -33.58
N ILE A 18 -0.62 -5.38 -32.61
CA ILE A 18 -2.06 -5.48 -32.87
C ILE A 18 -2.52 -4.34 -33.78
N PHE A 19 -2.11 -3.11 -33.47
CA PHE A 19 -2.51 -1.94 -34.24
C PHE A 19 -1.98 -1.98 -35.67
N VAL A 20 -0.71 -2.36 -35.85
CA VAL A 20 -0.09 -2.50 -37.18
C VAL A 20 -0.74 -3.63 -37.98
N LEU A 21 -1.02 -4.78 -37.37
CA LEU A 21 -1.74 -5.88 -38.05
C LEU A 21 -3.15 -5.48 -38.48
N GLY A 22 -3.83 -4.69 -37.63
CA GLY A 22 -5.19 -4.21 -37.91
C GLY A 22 -5.29 -3.12 -38.97
N GLN A 23 -4.20 -2.41 -39.26
CA GLN A 23 -4.09 -1.41 -40.33
C GLN A 23 -3.37 -1.93 -41.58
N PHE A 24 -3.05 -3.23 -41.62
CA PHE A 24 -2.29 -3.79 -42.74
C PHE A 24 -3.22 -4.01 -43.95
N ASP A 25 -3.21 -3.02 -44.84
CA ASP A 25 -3.97 -3.04 -46.09
C ASP A 25 -3.09 -3.51 -47.26
N TYR A 26 -3.68 -4.32 -48.14
CA TYR A 26 -3.07 -4.68 -49.43
C TYR A 26 -4.07 -4.43 -50.55
N ALA A 27 -3.70 -3.55 -51.49
CA ALA A 27 -4.53 -3.14 -52.62
C ALA A 27 -5.93 -2.63 -52.22
N ASP A 28 -5.98 -1.68 -51.27
CA ASP A 28 -7.22 -1.06 -50.74
C ASP A 28 -8.22 -2.03 -50.10
N ARG A 29 -7.75 -3.22 -49.71
CA ARG A 29 -8.51 -4.18 -48.90
C ARG A 29 -7.71 -4.54 -47.64
N PRO A 30 -8.35 -4.50 -46.46
CA PRO A 30 -7.70 -4.96 -45.24
C PRO A 30 -7.43 -6.47 -45.35
N LEU A 31 -6.18 -6.88 -45.15
CA LEU A 31 -5.78 -8.29 -45.13
C LEU A 31 -6.30 -9.00 -43.87
N ILE A 32 -6.36 -8.28 -42.74
CA ILE A 32 -6.86 -8.76 -41.47
C ILE A 32 -7.81 -7.70 -40.92
N ASN A 33 -9.12 -7.95 -41.01
CA ASN A 33 -10.13 -7.02 -40.52
C ASN A 33 -10.61 -7.42 -39.11
N PHE A 34 -9.95 -6.89 -38.08
CA PHE A 34 -10.36 -7.08 -36.69
C PHE A 34 -11.62 -6.27 -36.38
N ALA A 35 -12.56 -6.89 -35.66
CA ALA A 35 -13.78 -6.20 -35.26
C ALA A 35 -13.52 -5.10 -34.21
N SER A 36 -14.34 -4.04 -34.22
CA SER A 36 -14.16 -2.90 -33.30
C SER A 36 -14.23 -3.29 -31.82
N TYR A 37 -15.06 -4.28 -31.48
CA TYR A 37 -15.19 -4.77 -30.10
C TYR A 37 -13.91 -5.48 -29.60
N PHE A 38 -13.09 -6.04 -30.49
CA PHE A 38 -11.82 -6.66 -30.10
C PHE A 38 -10.84 -5.61 -29.59
N TYR A 39 -10.70 -4.48 -30.28
CA TYR A 39 -9.85 -3.39 -29.82
C TYR A 39 -10.30 -2.82 -28.47
N LEU A 40 -11.62 -2.66 -28.29
CA LEU A 40 -12.18 -2.25 -27.00
C LEU A 40 -11.90 -3.29 -25.90
N ALA A 41 -12.05 -4.58 -26.21
CA ALA A 41 -11.75 -5.65 -25.27
C ALA A 41 -10.27 -5.60 -24.84
N VAL A 42 -9.32 -5.49 -25.78
CA VAL A 42 -7.88 -5.38 -25.45
C VAL A 42 -7.58 -4.11 -24.64
N LEU A 43 -8.14 -2.98 -25.05
CA LEU A 43 -7.95 -1.68 -24.38
C LEU A 43 -8.42 -1.68 -22.93
N ILE A 44 -9.44 -2.48 -22.59
CA ILE A 44 -9.94 -2.61 -21.22
C ILE A 44 -9.22 -3.75 -20.49
N ALA A 45 -9.07 -4.90 -21.14
CA ALA A 45 -8.54 -6.12 -20.53
C ALA A 45 -7.10 -5.98 -20.06
N VAL A 46 -6.25 -5.35 -20.87
CA VAL A 46 -4.84 -5.19 -20.54
C VAL A 46 -4.65 -4.26 -19.33
N PRO A 47 -5.20 -3.01 -19.30
CA PRO A 47 -5.07 -2.14 -18.13
C PRO A 47 -5.75 -2.71 -16.88
N VAL A 48 -6.95 -3.30 -16.99
CA VAL A 48 -7.62 -3.90 -15.83
C VAL A 48 -6.76 -5.04 -15.26
N THR A 49 -6.24 -5.93 -16.11
CA THR A 49 -5.37 -7.02 -15.64
C THR A 49 -4.03 -6.51 -15.12
N LEU A 50 -3.53 -5.37 -15.60
CA LEU A 50 -2.25 -4.82 -15.16
C LEU A 50 -2.35 -4.06 -13.82
N PHE A 51 -3.39 -3.25 -13.64
CA PHE A 51 -3.50 -2.31 -12.52
C PHE A 51 -4.41 -2.78 -11.39
N PHE A 52 -5.19 -3.85 -11.58
CA PHE A 52 -6.09 -4.32 -10.52
C PHE A 52 -5.31 -5.04 -9.40
N PRO A 53 -5.25 -4.50 -8.16
CA PRO A 53 -4.32 -5.00 -7.13
C PRO A 53 -4.56 -6.44 -6.67
N SER A 54 -5.78 -6.95 -6.88
CA SER A 54 -6.15 -8.31 -6.46
C SER A 54 -5.70 -9.38 -7.45
N ILE A 55 -5.30 -8.99 -8.67
CA ILE A 55 -5.00 -9.96 -9.72
C ILE A 55 -3.69 -10.72 -9.47
N SER A 56 -2.73 -10.10 -8.76
CA SER A 56 -1.47 -10.75 -8.37
C SER A 56 -1.66 -11.82 -7.29
N ARG A 57 -2.82 -11.88 -6.64
CA ARG A 57 -3.15 -12.87 -5.60
C ARG A 57 -3.85 -14.11 -6.15
N VAL A 58 -4.30 -14.09 -7.39
CA VAL A 58 -5.03 -15.19 -8.04
C VAL A 58 -4.17 -15.85 -9.11
N SER A 59 -4.48 -17.09 -9.46
CA SER A 59 -3.80 -17.81 -10.56
C SER A 59 -4.06 -17.14 -11.91
N VAL A 60 -3.10 -17.24 -12.83
CA VAL A 60 -3.17 -16.72 -14.21
C VAL A 60 -4.42 -17.18 -14.95
N TYR A 61 -4.96 -18.36 -14.62
CA TYR A 61 -6.16 -18.90 -15.28
C TYR A 61 -7.42 -18.07 -14.99
N VAL A 62 -7.50 -17.39 -13.85
CA VAL A 62 -8.68 -16.60 -13.48
C VAL A 62 -8.92 -15.44 -14.47
N PRO A 63 -7.97 -14.52 -14.70
CA PRO A 63 -8.17 -13.46 -15.69
C PRO A 63 -8.35 -14.00 -17.11
N LEU A 64 -7.66 -15.07 -17.49
CA LEU A 64 -7.82 -15.69 -18.81
C LEU A 64 -9.26 -16.18 -19.02
N PHE A 65 -9.81 -16.99 -18.10
CA PHE A 65 -11.19 -17.45 -18.23
C PHE A 65 -12.23 -16.32 -18.17
N VAL A 66 -12.00 -15.29 -17.36
CA VAL A 66 -12.89 -14.13 -17.29
C VAL A 66 -12.91 -13.39 -18.63
N TRP A 67 -11.75 -13.09 -19.21
CA TRP A 67 -11.69 -12.36 -20.49
C TRP A 67 -12.11 -13.21 -21.69
N ALA A 68 -11.81 -14.52 -21.68
CA ALA A 68 -12.35 -15.47 -22.64
C ALA A 68 -13.88 -15.47 -22.63
N GLY A 69 -14.49 -15.53 -21.44
CA GLY A 69 -15.94 -15.47 -21.26
C GLY A 69 -16.54 -14.15 -21.76
N VAL A 70 -15.92 -13.02 -21.40
CA VAL A 70 -16.34 -11.69 -21.87
C VAL A 70 -16.29 -11.61 -23.40
N TYR A 71 -15.22 -12.12 -24.02
CA TYR A 71 -15.09 -12.10 -25.48
C TYR A 71 -16.14 -12.98 -26.17
N ILE A 72 -16.45 -14.17 -25.65
CA ILE A 72 -17.53 -15.02 -26.17
C ILE A 72 -18.89 -14.31 -26.07
N VAL A 73 -19.16 -13.62 -24.96
CA VAL A 73 -20.39 -12.84 -24.80
C VAL A 73 -20.46 -11.69 -25.83
N LEU A 74 -19.35 -10.99 -26.08
CA LEU A 74 -19.27 -9.95 -27.10
C LEU A 74 -19.57 -10.50 -28.51
N LEU A 75 -19.06 -11.70 -28.83
CA LEU A 75 -19.34 -12.39 -30.10
C LEU A 75 -20.82 -12.72 -30.28
N GLN A 76 -21.57 -12.98 -29.20
CA GLN A 76 -22.99 -13.33 -29.25
C GLN A 76 -23.91 -12.10 -29.28
N ILE A 77 -23.49 -10.99 -28.68
CA ILE A 77 -24.31 -9.77 -28.55
C ILE A 77 -24.11 -8.83 -29.73
N ILE A 78 -22.87 -8.66 -30.20
CA ILE A 78 -22.53 -7.66 -31.21
C ILE A 78 -22.47 -8.35 -32.58
N ASN A 79 -23.33 -7.90 -33.50
CA ASN A 79 -23.25 -8.33 -34.89
C ASN A 79 -21.92 -7.87 -35.50
N ARG A 80 -21.08 -8.84 -35.88
CA ARG A 80 -19.75 -8.60 -36.46
C ARG A 80 -19.83 -7.77 -37.75
N ASP A 81 -20.91 -7.93 -38.51
CA ASP A 81 -21.18 -7.30 -39.81
C ASP A 81 -21.10 -5.77 -39.78
N TYR A 82 -21.25 -5.15 -38.60
CA TYR A 82 -21.08 -3.70 -38.44
C TYR A 82 -19.64 -3.22 -38.57
N SER A 83 -18.64 -4.10 -38.38
CA SER A 83 -17.24 -3.68 -38.28
C SER A 83 -16.23 -4.61 -38.97
N ALA A 84 -16.59 -5.86 -39.26
CA ALA A 84 -15.71 -6.81 -39.94
C ALA A 84 -16.49 -7.76 -40.86
N ASN A 85 -15.78 -8.37 -41.82
CA ASN A 85 -16.38 -9.29 -42.77
C ASN A 85 -16.94 -10.55 -42.09
N VAL A 86 -18.03 -11.07 -42.67
CA VAL A 86 -18.72 -12.29 -42.21
C VAL A 86 -17.89 -13.54 -42.52
N GLY A 87 -17.71 -14.41 -41.53
CA GLY A 87 -17.33 -15.81 -41.78
C GLY A 87 -15.83 -16.13 -41.83
N GLU A 88 -14.94 -15.19 -41.52
CA GLU A 88 -13.52 -15.50 -41.36
C GLU A 88 -13.24 -16.07 -39.96
N LEU A 89 -13.65 -17.33 -39.74
CA LEU A 89 -13.28 -18.10 -38.54
C LEU A 89 -11.79 -17.96 -38.16
N PRO A 90 -10.83 -17.93 -39.11
CA PRO A 90 -9.43 -17.70 -38.77
C PRO A 90 -9.17 -16.37 -38.06
N VAL A 91 -9.87 -15.29 -38.43
CA VAL A 91 -9.71 -13.96 -37.81
C VAL A 91 -10.30 -13.94 -36.40
N ILE A 92 -11.44 -14.60 -36.17
CA ILE A 92 -12.04 -14.72 -34.82
C ILE A 92 -11.11 -15.50 -33.90
N VAL A 93 -10.54 -16.60 -34.38
CA VAL A 93 -9.55 -17.37 -33.61
C VAL A 93 -8.31 -16.52 -33.33
N LEU A 94 -7.84 -15.74 -34.29
CA LEU A 94 -6.71 -14.83 -34.11
C LEU A 94 -7.02 -13.73 -33.07
N GLU A 95 -8.18 -13.08 -33.13
CA GLU A 95 -8.63 -12.09 -32.15
C GLU A 95 -8.66 -12.69 -30.73
N PHE A 96 -9.24 -13.89 -30.58
CA PHE A 96 -9.26 -14.59 -29.30
C PHE A 96 -7.86 -14.88 -28.78
N VAL A 97 -7.00 -15.47 -29.61
CA VAL A 97 -5.61 -15.81 -29.24
C VAL A 97 -4.84 -14.55 -28.86
N LEU A 98 -4.98 -13.48 -29.62
CA LEU A 98 -4.35 -12.20 -29.30
C LEU A 98 -4.86 -11.70 -27.95
N LEU A 99 -6.17 -11.58 -27.73
CA LEU A 99 -6.72 -11.12 -26.46
C LEU A 99 -6.14 -11.91 -25.26
N GLU A 100 -6.14 -13.23 -25.33
CA GLU A 100 -5.59 -14.11 -24.29
C GLU A 100 -4.09 -13.91 -24.08
N VAL A 101 -3.31 -13.78 -25.16
CA VAL A 101 -1.87 -13.46 -25.08
C VAL A 101 -1.65 -12.10 -24.40
N GLY A 102 -2.48 -11.10 -24.73
CA GLY A 102 -2.42 -9.77 -24.12
C GLY A 102 -2.71 -9.80 -22.61
N VAL A 103 -3.75 -10.54 -22.20
CA VAL A 103 -4.12 -10.74 -20.79
C VAL A 103 -3.03 -11.52 -20.05
N TRP A 104 -2.52 -12.60 -20.63
CA TRP A 104 -1.41 -13.37 -20.06
C TRP A 104 -0.18 -12.49 -19.85
N PHE A 105 0.17 -11.67 -20.84
CA PHE A 105 1.31 -10.78 -20.76
C PHE A 105 1.12 -9.69 -19.69
N ALA A 106 -0.07 -9.06 -19.64
CA ALA A 106 -0.41 -8.09 -18.60
C ALA A 106 -0.31 -8.70 -17.18
N TYR A 107 -0.80 -9.92 -17.01
CA TYR A 107 -0.68 -10.66 -15.75
C TYR A 107 0.79 -10.91 -15.36
N GLN A 108 1.64 -11.32 -16.31
CA GLN A 108 3.08 -11.51 -16.06
C GLN A 108 3.75 -10.21 -15.58
N VAL A 109 3.40 -9.07 -16.18
CA VAL A 109 3.93 -7.77 -15.74
C VAL A 109 3.46 -7.43 -14.33
N ALA A 110 2.16 -7.59 -14.04
CA ALA A 110 1.59 -7.33 -12.73
C ALA A 110 2.25 -8.18 -11.62
N MET A 111 2.48 -9.47 -11.89
CA MET A 111 3.15 -10.39 -10.98
C MET A 111 4.62 -9.99 -10.74
N GLN A 112 5.35 -9.57 -11.79
CA GLN A 112 6.73 -9.09 -11.64
C GLN A 112 6.83 -7.80 -10.81
N ILE A 113 5.87 -6.88 -10.96
CA ILE A 113 5.79 -5.67 -10.14
C ILE A 113 5.59 -6.06 -8.68
N SER A 114 4.59 -6.88 -8.39
CA SER A 114 4.28 -7.32 -7.02
C SER A 114 5.46 -8.07 -6.37
N HIS A 115 6.17 -8.91 -7.13
CA HIS A 115 7.36 -9.59 -6.63
C HIS A 115 8.50 -8.61 -6.32
N ALA A 116 8.74 -7.63 -7.18
CA ALA A 116 9.73 -6.59 -6.93
C ALA A 116 9.41 -5.79 -5.65
N GLU A 117 8.14 -5.43 -5.45
CA GLU A 117 7.69 -4.78 -4.20
C GLU A 117 7.96 -5.64 -2.97
N SER A 118 7.64 -6.94 -3.03
CA SER A 118 7.89 -7.85 -1.90
C SER A 118 9.38 -8.00 -1.56
N ILE A 119 10.26 -7.99 -2.57
CA ILE A 119 11.71 -8.02 -2.37
C ILE A 119 12.18 -6.70 -1.74
N MET A 120 11.65 -5.56 -2.19
CA MET A 120 12.00 -4.26 -1.60
C MET A 120 11.62 -4.19 -0.12
N ASP A 121 10.44 -4.70 0.25
CA ASP A 121 10.02 -4.78 1.65
C ASP A 121 10.91 -5.73 2.46
N ALA A 122 11.23 -6.90 1.90
CA ALA A 122 12.13 -7.86 2.55
C ALA A 122 13.54 -7.29 2.75
N LEU A 123 14.07 -6.54 1.77
CA LEU A 123 15.37 -5.87 1.89
C LEU A 123 15.35 -4.77 2.94
N ALA A 124 14.30 -3.94 2.97
CA ALA A 124 14.16 -2.89 3.97
C ALA A 124 14.06 -3.49 5.39
N LEU A 125 13.28 -4.56 5.57
CA LEU A 125 13.14 -5.25 6.85
C LEU A 125 14.42 -6.02 7.25
N SER A 126 15.14 -6.59 6.29
CA SER A 126 16.44 -7.23 6.55
C SER A 126 17.50 -6.21 6.95
N ALA A 127 17.49 -5.00 6.38
CA ALA A 127 18.41 -3.94 6.74
C ALA A 127 18.09 -3.36 8.13
N PHE A 128 16.80 -3.27 8.47
CA PHE A 128 16.31 -2.71 9.73
C PHE A 128 15.29 -3.65 10.39
N PRO A 129 15.76 -4.77 10.98
CA PRO A 129 14.88 -5.75 11.61
C PRO A 129 14.15 -5.11 12.78
N ASN A 130 12.86 -5.40 12.90
CA ASN A 130 12.01 -4.90 13.98
C ASN A 130 10.84 -5.86 14.22
N ARG A 131 10.26 -5.85 15.43
CA ARG A 131 9.13 -6.71 15.83
C ARG A 131 7.75 -6.14 15.48
N THR A 132 7.66 -5.14 14.60
CA THR A 132 6.38 -4.50 14.26
C THR A 132 5.49 -5.49 13.50
N ARG A 133 4.22 -5.58 13.89
CA ARG A 133 3.22 -6.46 13.26
C ARG A 133 2.01 -5.71 12.75
N ASP A 134 1.26 -6.31 11.84
CA ASP A 134 -0.02 -5.75 11.41
C ASP A 134 -1.00 -5.75 12.59
N ILE A 135 -1.64 -4.60 12.82
CA ILE A 135 -2.65 -4.42 13.87
C ILE A 135 -3.79 -5.45 13.77
N ASP A 136 -4.23 -5.79 12.55
CA ASP A 136 -5.35 -6.69 12.33
C ASP A 136 -5.00 -8.13 12.75
N SER A 137 -3.73 -8.51 12.52
CA SER A 137 -3.20 -9.83 12.88
C SER A 137 -3.03 -10.04 14.39
N GLU A 138 -2.93 -8.96 15.18
CA GLU A 138 -2.66 -9.02 16.63
C GLU A 138 -3.87 -8.64 17.49
N SER A 139 -5.08 -8.58 16.91
CA SER A 139 -6.33 -8.22 17.61
C SER A 139 -6.59 -9.04 18.88
N GLN A 140 -6.22 -10.33 18.89
CA GLN A 140 -6.34 -11.19 20.09
C GLN A 140 -5.40 -10.75 21.22
N ARG A 141 -4.14 -10.43 20.91
CA ARG A 141 -3.17 -9.95 21.90
C ARG A 141 -3.57 -8.60 22.48
N ILE A 142 -4.06 -7.69 21.64
CA ILE A 142 -4.61 -6.40 22.09
C ILE A 142 -5.75 -6.63 23.10
N LYS A 143 -6.70 -7.51 22.77
CA LYS A 143 -7.83 -7.84 23.66
C LYS A 143 -7.35 -8.45 24.98
N ILE A 144 -6.34 -9.31 24.95
CA ILE A 144 -5.76 -9.92 26.15
C ILE A 144 -5.17 -8.83 27.06
N GLU A 145 -4.35 -7.92 26.52
CA GLU A 145 -3.72 -6.86 27.32
C GLU A 145 -4.74 -5.85 27.88
N LEU A 146 -5.74 -5.47 27.10
CA LEU A 146 -6.83 -4.61 27.58
C LEU A 146 -7.65 -5.29 28.70
N THR A 147 -7.93 -6.58 28.56
CA THR A 147 -8.65 -7.37 29.58
C THR A 147 -7.81 -7.49 30.85
N ARG A 148 -6.49 -7.70 30.71
CA ARG A 148 -5.54 -7.75 31.84
C ARG A 148 -5.52 -6.44 32.60
N SER A 149 -5.35 -5.33 31.88
CA SER A 149 -5.34 -3.99 32.42
C SER A 149 -6.62 -3.69 33.19
N ARG A 150 -7.79 -4.03 32.63
CA ARG A 150 -9.09 -3.89 33.30
C ARG A 150 -9.22 -4.74 34.55
N ARG A 151 -8.81 -6.02 34.50
CA ARG A 151 -8.95 -6.96 35.63
C ARG A 151 -8.06 -6.58 36.81
N TYR A 152 -6.85 -6.10 36.55
CA TYR A 152 -5.87 -5.80 37.59
C TYR A 152 -5.77 -4.30 37.90
N ASN A 153 -6.64 -3.48 37.32
CA ASN A 153 -6.62 -2.02 37.44
C ASN A 153 -5.23 -1.42 37.18
N ARG A 154 -4.54 -1.93 36.16
CA ARG A 154 -3.21 -1.45 35.75
C ARG A 154 -3.36 -0.49 34.57
N PRO A 155 -2.64 0.63 34.54
CA PRO A 155 -2.74 1.58 33.43
C PRO A 155 -2.27 0.94 32.13
N LEU A 156 -2.87 1.33 31.01
CA LEU A 156 -2.44 0.89 29.68
C LEU A 156 -2.52 2.08 28.75
N SER A 157 -1.46 2.34 28.00
CA SER A 157 -1.41 3.47 27.09
C SER A 157 -1.17 3.03 25.65
N VAL A 158 -1.69 3.81 24.71
CA VAL A 158 -1.47 3.67 23.27
C VAL A 158 -0.71 4.89 22.79
N VAL A 159 0.40 4.68 22.11
CA VAL A 159 1.15 5.73 21.41
C VAL A 159 1.01 5.50 19.91
N VAL A 160 0.48 6.48 19.18
CA VAL A 160 0.43 6.46 17.72
C VAL A 160 1.51 7.37 17.19
N ILE A 161 2.26 6.90 16.20
CA ILE A 161 3.39 7.61 15.60
C ILE A 161 3.24 7.60 14.07
N GLN A 162 3.43 8.77 13.47
CA GLN A 162 3.38 8.96 12.02
C GLN A 162 4.56 9.84 11.58
N SER A 163 5.15 9.53 10.41
CA SER A 163 6.14 10.43 9.80
C SER A 163 5.46 11.70 9.31
N GLU A 164 6.06 12.87 9.57
CA GLU A 164 5.64 14.13 8.96
C GLU A 164 6.04 14.08 7.48
N SER A 165 5.06 13.92 6.59
CA SER A 165 5.28 13.99 5.15
C SER A 165 5.40 15.47 4.76
N LYS A 166 6.58 15.89 4.29
CA LYS A 166 6.78 17.20 3.64
C LYS A 166 6.16 17.18 2.24
N ASP A 167 4.85 16.98 2.14
CA ASP A 167 4.21 16.67 0.85
C ASP A 167 3.61 17.88 0.12
N GLU A 168 3.83 19.12 0.61
CA GLU A 168 3.22 20.30 -0.02
C GLU A 168 4.12 21.11 -0.96
N GLN A 169 5.38 20.73 -1.17
CA GLN A 169 6.27 21.55 -2.02
C GLN A 169 7.22 20.76 -2.92
N THR A 170 6.76 19.72 -3.62
CA THR A 170 7.45 19.31 -4.85
C THR A 170 6.53 18.64 -5.87
N THR A 171 5.72 19.42 -6.58
CA THR A 171 5.08 19.07 -7.87
C THR A 171 6.12 18.85 -8.99
N ARG A 172 7.34 18.44 -8.68
CA ARG A 172 8.38 18.14 -9.65
C ARG A 172 8.90 16.74 -9.41
N GLU A 173 8.63 15.90 -10.42
CA GLU A 173 9.34 14.68 -10.80
C GLU A 173 8.53 13.39 -10.62
N MET A 174 7.55 13.18 -11.51
CA MET A 174 6.98 11.85 -11.81
C MET A 174 8.06 10.78 -12.13
N LEU A 175 9.31 11.18 -12.42
CA LEU A 175 10.46 10.32 -12.64
C LEU A 175 11.14 9.81 -11.35
N LYS A 176 10.81 10.34 -10.17
CA LYS A 176 11.37 9.91 -8.86
C LYS A 176 10.51 8.90 -8.10
N SER A 177 9.44 8.36 -8.70
CA SER A 177 8.47 7.51 -7.99
C SER A 177 9.09 6.27 -7.34
N VAL A 178 9.98 5.56 -8.04
CA VAL A 178 10.61 4.34 -7.51
C VAL A 178 11.65 4.64 -6.43
N GLN A 179 12.47 5.69 -6.63
CA GLN A 179 13.45 6.09 -5.62
C GLN A 179 12.75 6.57 -4.35
N HIS A 180 11.67 7.34 -4.51
CA HIS A 180 10.86 7.81 -3.40
C HIS A 180 10.18 6.65 -2.65
N ASP A 181 9.61 5.68 -3.37
CA ASP A 181 9.01 4.48 -2.78
C ASP A 181 10.06 3.67 -1.98
N LEU A 182 11.23 3.45 -2.56
CA LEU A 182 12.36 2.82 -1.84
C LEU A 182 12.76 3.60 -0.60
N GLN A 183 12.96 4.92 -0.71
CA GLN A 183 13.31 5.76 0.43
C GLN A 183 12.25 5.70 1.53
N SER A 184 10.97 5.72 1.16
CA SER A 184 9.84 5.62 2.08
C SER A 184 9.83 4.27 2.81
N ARG A 185 10.00 3.15 2.09
CA ARG A 185 10.07 1.80 2.68
C ARG A 185 11.24 1.65 3.64
N PHE A 186 12.44 2.09 3.25
CA PHE A 186 13.63 2.04 4.12
C PHE A 186 13.50 2.99 5.32
N ALA A 187 12.96 4.20 5.13
CA ALA A 187 12.69 5.13 6.22
C ALA A 187 11.70 4.53 7.22
N SER A 188 10.62 3.91 6.74
CA SER A 188 9.64 3.25 7.58
C SER A 188 10.24 2.05 8.32
N ALA A 189 10.99 1.17 7.65
CA ALA A 189 11.67 0.05 8.31
C ALA A 189 12.66 0.52 9.39
N ARG A 190 13.42 1.59 9.10
CA ARG A 190 14.35 2.21 10.05
C ARG A 190 13.63 2.83 11.25
N MET A 191 12.50 3.49 11.03
CA MET A 191 11.63 3.96 12.12
C MET A 191 11.14 2.79 12.98
N GLY A 192 10.70 1.69 12.35
CA GLY A 192 10.31 0.47 13.06
C GLY A 192 11.42 -0.07 13.95
N GLN A 193 12.66 -0.13 13.46
CA GLN A 193 13.82 -0.53 14.25
C GLN A 193 14.09 0.43 15.41
N ILE A 194 14.02 1.75 15.17
CA ILE A 194 14.23 2.74 16.23
C ILE A 194 13.16 2.63 17.32
N ILE A 195 11.90 2.36 16.95
CA ILE A 195 10.83 2.10 17.91
C ILE A 195 11.14 0.83 18.70
N ASP A 196 11.50 -0.26 18.01
CA ASP A 196 11.77 -1.56 18.63
C ASP A 196 12.95 -1.52 19.62
N ASP A 197 13.99 -0.72 19.32
CA ASP A 197 15.14 -0.46 20.19
C ASP A 197 14.77 0.29 21.49
N ARG A 198 13.61 0.97 21.52
CA ARG A 198 13.22 1.88 22.62
C ARG A 198 12.08 1.35 23.48
N ILE A 199 11.24 0.48 22.93
CA ILE A 199 10.13 -0.13 23.66
C ILE A 199 10.59 -1.34 24.49
N ARG A 200 9.81 -1.69 25.51
CA ARG A 200 10.03 -2.88 26.33
C ARG A 200 9.58 -4.13 25.58
N GLN A 201 10.05 -5.30 26.02
CA GLN A 201 9.60 -6.58 25.46
C GLN A 201 8.10 -6.86 25.70
N THR A 202 7.53 -6.25 26.74
CA THR A 202 6.09 -6.33 27.08
C THR A 202 5.23 -5.46 26.18
N ASP A 203 5.81 -4.46 25.53
CA ASP A 203 5.07 -3.54 24.67
C ASP A 203 4.80 -4.21 23.31
N LEU A 204 3.66 -3.91 22.70
CA LEU A 204 3.34 -4.39 21.35
C LEU A 204 3.63 -3.29 20.33
N ALA A 205 4.55 -3.53 19.41
CA ALA A 205 4.74 -2.70 18.22
C ALA A 205 3.83 -3.17 17.10
N LEU A 206 2.91 -2.30 16.68
CA LEU A 206 1.90 -2.57 15.67
C LEU A 206 1.98 -1.53 14.54
N ARG A 207 1.47 -1.89 13.37
CA ARG A 207 1.36 -1.01 12.21
C ARG A 207 -0.04 -1.10 11.63
N ASP A 208 -0.64 0.04 11.33
CA ASP A 208 -1.95 0.07 10.67
C ASP A 208 -1.86 0.11 9.14
N HIS A 209 -3.01 -0.04 8.49
CA HIS A 209 -3.16 0.02 7.04
C HIS A 209 -2.77 1.38 6.41
N LYS A 210 -2.61 2.45 7.20
CA LYS A 210 -2.09 3.75 6.74
C LYS A 210 -0.57 3.88 6.97
N GLY A 211 0.09 2.81 7.42
CA GLY A 211 1.52 2.78 7.69
C GLY A 211 1.94 3.46 8.99
N ARG A 212 0.99 3.85 9.86
CA ARG A 212 1.27 4.46 11.16
C ARG A 212 1.69 3.40 12.16
N PHE A 213 2.65 3.74 13.01
CA PHE A 213 3.06 2.87 14.10
C PHE A 213 2.15 3.07 15.30
N ILE A 214 1.76 1.99 15.94
CA ILE A 214 0.93 1.98 17.13
C ILE A 214 1.66 1.14 18.16
N ILE A 215 1.96 1.73 19.31
CA ILE A 215 2.64 1.06 20.41
C ILE A 215 1.62 0.89 21.53
N LEU A 216 1.32 -0.36 21.88
CA LEU A 216 0.53 -0.67 23.06
C LEU A 216 1.51 -0.87 24.23
N CYS A 217 1.39 -0.05 25.27
CA CYS A 217 2.25 -0.07 26.44
C CYS A 217 1.43 -0.55 27.66
N PRO A 218 1.47 -1.85 28.00
CA PRO A 218 0.89 -2.34 29.25
C PRO A 218 1.58 -1.69 30.46
N GLU A 219 0.85 -1.53 31.55
CA GLU A 219 1.36 -1.03 32.84
C GLU A 219 2.05 0.34 32.72
N THR A 220 1.56 1.17 31.80
CA THR A 220 2.14 2.46 31.47
C THR A 220 1.04 3.52 31.49
N ASP A 221 1.18 4.51 32.37
CA ASP A 221 0.30 5.68 32.39
C ASP A 221 0.63 6.68 31.27
N LEU A 222 -0.21 7.69 31.15
CA LEU A 222 -0.10 8.72 30.10
C LEU A 222 1.24 9.48 30.16
N SER A 223 1.75 9.77 31.36
CA SER A 223 2.99 10.53 31.54
C SER A 223 4.23 9.74 31.10
N HIS A 224 4.29 8.45 31.43
CA HIS A 224 5.36 7.56 31.01
C HIS A 224 5.28 7.26 29.51
N ALA A 225 4.08 7.14 28.95
CA ALA A 225 3.88 7.02 27.51
C ALA A 225 4.35 8.27 26.76
N ALA A 226 4.11 9.48 27.31
CA ALA A 226 4.60 10.74 26.74
C ALA A 226 6.13 10.80 26.71
N LEU A 227 6.79 10.40 27.80
CA LEU A 227 8.25 10.30 27.85
C LEU A 227 8.79 9.32 26.80
N LEU A 228 8.13 8.16 26.63
CA LEU A 228 8.50 7.18 25.60
C LEU A 228 8.37 7.79 24.19
N ALA A 229 7.24 8.43 23.88
CA ALA A 229 7.01 9.06 22.59
C ALA A 229 8.04 10.15 22.27
N GLN A 230 8.39 10.98 23.26
CA GLN A 230 9.42 12.01 23.12
C GLN A 230 10.81 11.40 22.87
N ARG A 231 11.16 10.34 23.60
CA ARG A 231 12.44 9.62 23.39
C ARG A 231 12.52 8.98 22.01
N ILE A 232 11.42 8.41 21.52
CA ILE A 232 11.35 7.88 20.16
C ILE A 232 11.48 9.01 19.14
N SER A 233 10.75 10.11 19.31
CA SER A 233 10.81 11.29 18.42
C SER A 233 12.22 11.84 18.31
N GLN A 234 12.92 11.99 19.44
CA GLN A 234 14.31 12.44 19.43
C GLN A 234 15.22 11.44 18.73
N ALA A 235 15.09 10.14 19.02
CA ALA A 235 15.90 9.10 18.38
C ALA A 235 15.66 9.01 16.86
N VAL A 236 14.41 9.20 16.39
CA VAL A 236 14.08 9.25 14.97
C VAL A 236 14.72 10.47 14.33
N LYS A 237 14.54 11.65 14.92
CA LYS A 237 15.16 12.89 14.42
C LYS A 237 16.68 12.76 14.31
N ASP A 238 17.34 12.23 15.34
CA ASP A 238 18.80 12.11 15.38
C ASP A 238 19.33 11.08 14.37
N ARG A 239 18.61 9.97 14.16
CA ARG A 239 19.09 8.89 13.28
C ARG A 239 18.69 9.11 11.82
N THR A 240 17.52 9.65 11.54
CA THR A 240 16.95 9.73 10.18
C THR A 240 16.74 11.14 9.66
N ASN A 241 16.91 12.18 10.50
CA ASN A 241 16.57 13.57 10.20
C ASN A 241 15.09 13.78 9.82
N LEU A 242 14.22 12.79 10.11
CA LEU A 242 12.79 12.88 9.93
C LEU A 242 12.13 13.45 11.18
N ARG A 243 11.08 14.22 10.99
CA ARG A 243 10.17 14.62 12.06
C ARG A 243 9.01 13.65 12.10
N ILE A 244 8.57 13.33 13.31
CA ILE A 244 7.41 12.48 13.52
C ILE A 244 6.36 13.25 14.32
N LEU A 245 5.11 13.00 13.97
CA LEU A 245 3.95 13.37 14.77
C LEU A 245 3.60 12.18 15.65
N TRP A 246 3.20 12.45 16.88
CA TRP A 246 2.76 11.41 17.80
C TRP A 246 1.57 11.88 18.63
N GLY A 247 0.74 10.92 19.02
CA GLY A 247 -0.41 11.15 19.88
C GLY A 247 -0.60 9.97 20.81
N ILE A 248 -1.16 10.23 21.99
CA ILE A 248 -1.22 9.26 23.09
C ILE A 248 -2.62 9.21 23.65
N ALA A 249 -3.06 8.03 24.07
CA ALA A 249 -4.24 7.88 24.92
C ALA A 249 -4.02 6.82 26.00
N ALA A 250 -4.69 6.96 27.15
CA ALA A 250 -4.56 6.05 28.29
C ALA A 250 -5.90 5.46 28.77
N PHE A 251 -5.87 4.16 29.08
CA PHE A 251 -6.92 3.42 29.76
C PHE A 251 -6.61 3.34 31.27
N PRO A 252 -7.61 3.43 32.16
CA PRO A 252 -9.05 3.61 31.87
C PRO A 252 -9.50 5.08 31.79
N GLU A 253 -8.61 6.03 32.10
CA GLU A 253 -8.95 7.44 32.32
C GLU A 253 -9.60 8.11 31.12
N GLU A 254 -9.13 7.80 29.91
CA GLU A 254 -9.57 8.50 28.71
C GLU A 254 -10.54 7.69 27.87
N ALA A 255 -10.44 6.36 27.86
CA ALA A 255 -11.36 5.51 27.10
C ALA A 255 -11.41 4.10 27.67
N LEU A 256 -12.49 3.38 27.37
CA LEU A 256 -12.76 2.04 27.88
C LEU A 256 -12.50 0.93 26.85
N THR A 257 -12.48 1.26 25.56
CA THR A 257 -12.23 0.30 24.47
C THR A 257 -10.93 0.64 23.75
N PHE A 258 -10.33 -0.36 23.08
CA PHE A 258 -9.12 -0.13 22.30
C PHE A 258 -9.37 0.81 21.11
N ASP A 259 -10.52 0.69 20.45
CA ASP A 259 -10.86 1.52 19.30
C ASP A 259 -10.99 3.00 19.69
N ASP A 260 -11.60 3.28 20.85
CA ASP A 260 -11.73 4.63 21.39
C ASP A 260 -10.37 5.21 21.82
N LEU A 261 -9.50 4.40 22.44
CA LEU A 261 -8.12 4.81 22.76
C LEU A 261 -7.35 5.18 21.48
N LEU A 262 -7.46 4.34 20.46
CA LEU A 262 -6.78 4.54 19.20
C LEU A 262 -7.31 5.77 18.47
N ALA A 263 -8.62 6.01 18.51
CA ALA A 263 -9.24 7.22 17.96
C ALA A 263 -8.72 8.48 18.67
N LYS A 264 -8.73 8.52 20.01
CA LYS A 264 -8.20 9.66 20.78
C LYS A 264 -6.71 9.93 20.52
N ALA A 265 -5.89 8.87 20.48
CA ALA A 265 -4.47 9.00 20.18
C ALA A 265 -4.25 9.52 18.74
N ARG A 266 -5.10 9.12 17.79
CA ARG A 266 -5.04 9.62 16.40
C ARG A 266 -5.48 11.07 16.27
N GLU A 267 -6.50 11.52 17.01
CA GLU A 267 -6.90 12.93 17.02
C GLU A 267 -5.75 13.83 17.51
N ARG A 268 -4.97 13.35 18.49
CA ARG A 268 -3.81 14.07 19.04
C ARG A 268 -2.59 14.09 18.12
N LEU A 269 -2.52 13.27 17.07
CA LEU A 269 -1.46 13.36 16.05
C LEU A 269 -1.43 14.72 15.36
N ILE A 270 -2.60 15.35 15.18
CA ILE A 270 -2.77 16.64 14.51
C ILE A 270 -2.28 17.79 15.40
N HIS A 271 -2.25 17.57 16.72
CA HIS A 271 -1.87 18.54 17.73
C HIS A 271 -0.64 18.07 18.50
N SER A 272 0.46 17.72 17.83
CA SER A 272 1.75 17.51 18.49
C SER A 272 2.32 18.85 18.99
N ALA A 273 1.59 19.46 19.92
CA ALA A 273 2.06 20.46 20.86
C ALA A 273 2.67 19.72 22.06
N PRO A 274 3.70 20.29 22.69
CA PRO A 274 4.30 19.71 23.89
C PRO A 274 3.24 19.48 24.98
N VAL A 275 3.32 18.32 25.65
CA VAL A 275 2.43 17.94 26.76
C VAL A 275 2.48 19.03 27.85
N PRO A 276 1.33 19.47 28.39
CA PRO A 276 1.29 20.52 29.41
C PRO A 276 1.80 19.96 30.73
N ASN A 277 3.10 20.08 30.99
CA ASN A 277 3.63 19.92 32.35
C ASN A 277 4.87 20.78 32.67
N GLU A 278 5.18 21.81 31.87
CA GLU A 278 6.30 22.72 32.14
C GLU A 278 5.89 24.14 32.57
N THR A 279 4.60 24.48 32.65
CA THR A 279 4.16 25.85 32.96
C THR A 279 3.52 26.06 34.33
N ALA A 280 3.43 25.04 35.19
CA ALA A 280 2.74 25.18 36.49
C ALA A 280 3.64 25.43 37.72
N VAL A 281 4.98 25.44 37.60
CA VAL A 281 5.87 25.58 38.78
C VAL A 281 6.69 26.89 38.79
N ALA A 282 6.71 27.66 37.70
CA ALA A 282 7.60 28.83 37.59
C ALA A 282 6.99 30.19 38.02
N VAL A 283 5.75 30.27 38.51
CA VAL A 283 5.08 31.58 38.79
C VAL A 283 4.64 31.77 40.25
N LYS A 284 5.29 31.11 41.23
CA LYS A 284 4.97 31.35 42.66
C LYS A 284 6.13 31.67 43.60
N THR A 285 7.29 32.07 43.08
CA THR A 285 8.46 32.42 43.92
C THR A 285 9.01 33.83 43.67
N GLN A 286 8.15 34.80 43.39
CA GLN A 286 8.51 36.23 43.42
C GLN A 286 7.38 37.08 44.00
N GLN A 287 6.99 36.81 45.25
CA GLN A 287 6.44 37.83 46.16
C GLN A 287 6.73 37.39 47.59
N LEU A 288 7.86 37.88 48.13
CA LEU A 288 8.10 38.24 49.54
C LEU A 288 9.52 38.82 49.65
#